data_AF-A0A6F8SHU1-F1
#
_entry.id   AF-A0A6F8SHU1-F1
#
_cell.length_a   1.000
_cell.length_b   1.000
_cell.length_c   1.000
_cell.angle_alpha   90.00
_cell.angle_beta   90.00
_cell.angle_gamma   90.00
#
_symmetry.space_group_name_H-M   'P 1'
#
loop_
_entity.id
_entity.type
_entity.pdbx_description
1 polymer ?
#
loop_
_entity_poly.entity_id
_entity_poly.type
_entity_poly.pdbx_seq_one_letter_code
_entity_poly.pdbx_strand_id
1 'polypeptide(L)'
;MLKRKDIWDEIQMSQATRKARDLSRADTVKTTVGKRNGSAADAFKKEYRKDSVPAGYDVDHVIDLQLGSADHVSNMRPLDASVNRSMGAQIRYPIKDLPEGTKSAT
;
A
#
# COMPACT_ATOMS: atom_id res chain seq x y z
N MET A 1 5.20 -13.48 6.31
CA MET A 1 4.64 -14.16 5.12
C MET A 1 3.17 -13.79 4.99
N LEU A 2 2.74 -13.12 3.92
CA LEU A 2 1.35 -12.70 3.71
C LEU A 2 0.49 -13.93 3.36
N LYS A 3 -0.71 -14.03 3.94
CA LYS A 3 -1.62 -15.17 3.69
C LYS A 3 -2.29 -14.98 2.32
N ARG A 4 -2.23 -16.03 1.50
CA ARG A 4 -2.96 -16.12 0.22
C ARG A 4 -4.46 -16.27 0.50
N LYS A 5 -5.29 -15.63 -0.32
CA LYS A 5 -6.74 -15.86 -0.38
C LYS A 5 -6.99 -16.75 -1.60
N ASP A 6 -7.77 -17.82 -1.47
CA ASP A 6 -8.01 -18.83 -2.51
C ASP A 6 -8.80 -18.34 -3.74
N ILE A 7 -8.83 -17.02 -3.97
CA ILE A 7 -9.69 -16.31 -4.93
C ILE A 7 -8.89 -15.31 -5.79
N TRP A 8 -7.56 -15.22 -5.62
CA TRP A 8 -6.72 -14.33 -6.44
C TRP A 8 -6.19 -15.03 -7.69
N ASP A 9 -6.37 -14.38 -8.84
CA ASP A 9 -5.76 -14.81 -10.09
C ASP A 9 -4.24 -14.54 -10.10
N GLU A 10 -3.57 -14.96 -11.17
CA GLU A 10 -2.12 -14.81 -11.31
C GLU A 10 -1.66 -13.34 -11.29
N ILE A 11 -2.47 -12.42 -11.82
CA ILE A 11 -2.17 -10.99 -11.85
C ILE A 11 -2.24 -10.42 -10.42
N GLN A 12 -3.32 -10.73 -9.71
CA GLN A 12 -3.51 -10.33 -8.31
C GLN A 12 -2.43 -10.93 -7.41
N MET A 13 -2.06 -12.19 -7.62
CA MET A 13 -0.97 -12.85 -6.90
C MET A 13 0.38 -12.18 -7.18
N SER A 14 0.65 -11.84 -8.43
CA SER A 14 1.87 -11.12 -8.84
C SER A 14 1.96 -9.75 -8.19
N GLN A 15 0.85 -9.00 -8.16
CA GLN A 15 0.76 -7.69 -7.52
C GLN A 15 0.97 -7.77 -6.00
N ALA A 16 0.32 -8.74 -5.33
CA ALA A 16 0.51 -8.98 -3.90
C ALA A 16 1.97 -9.36 -3.58
N THR A 17 2.58 -10.22 -4.39
CA THR A 17 3.98 -10.62 -4.26
C THR A 17 4.93 -9.45 -4.46
N ARG A 18 4.64 -8.56 -5.43
CA ARG A 18 5.42 -7.34 -5.65
C ARG A 18 5.34 -6.42 -4.44
N LYS A 19 4.13 -6.16 -3.92
CA LYS A 19 3.93 -5.34 -2.70
C LYS A 19 4.67 -5.92 -1.50
N ALA A 20 4.59 -7.24 -1.29
CA ALA A 20 5.32 -7.93 -0.23
C ALA A 20 6.83 -7.68 -0.32
N ARG A 21 7.39 -7.80 -1.52
CA ARG A 21 8.81 -7.60 -1.82
C ARG A 21 9.25 -6.15 -1.61
N ASP A 22 8.43 -5.19 -2.02
CA ASP A 22 8.71 -3.77 -1.83
C ASP A 22 8.80 -3.46 -0.33
N LEU A 23 7.85 -3.97 0.47
CA LEU A 23 7.82 -3.80 1.92
C LEU A 23 9.00 -4.48 2.62
N SER A 24 9.34 -5.72 2.26
CA SER A 24 10.46 -6.45 2.88
C SER A 24 11.84 -5.86 2.56
N ARG A 25 11.93 -4.95 1.59
CA ARG A 25 13.17 -4.25 1.21
C ARG A 25 13.25 -2.84 1.76
N ALA A 26 12.14 -2.30 2.26
CA ALA A 26 12.09 -0.96 2.82
C ALA A 26 12.48 -0.97 4.30
N ASP A 27 13.16 0.08 4.73
CA ASP A 27 13.36 0.35 6.15
C ASP A 27 12.04 0.88 6.75
N THR A 28 11.20 -0.05 7.19
CA THR A 28 9.84 0.26 7.64
C THR A 28 9.81 0.55 9.14
N VAL A 29 9.07 1.60 9.48
CA VAL A 29 8.91 2.05 10.87
C VAL A 29 7.45 2.39 11.11
N LYS A 30 6.91 1.95 12.25
CA LYS A 30 5.55 2.31 12.64
C LYS A 30 5.42 3.83 12.69
N THR A 31 4.54 4.35 11.83
CA THR A 31 4.25 5.77 11.71
C THR A 31 2.77 6.07 11.92
N THR A 32 2.51 7.16 12.62
CA THR A 32 1.18 7.75 12.80
C THR A 32 0.92 8.71 11.65
N VAL A 33 -0.07 8.37 10.83
CA VAL A 33 -0.43 9.17 9.65
C VAL A 33 -1.29 10.35 10.11
N GLY A 34 -0.80 11.57 9.87
CA GLY A 34 -1.54 12.80 10.15
C GLY A 34 -2.71 13.06 9.19
N LYS A 35 -3.39 14.19 9.38
CA LYS A 35 -4.48 14.62 8.49
C LYS A 35 -3.93 14.89 7.09
N ARG A 36 -4.58 14.33 6.08
CA ARG A 36 -4.22 14.50 4.67
C ARG A 36 -5.17 15.47 3.98
N ASN A 37 -4.64 16.26 3.06
CA ASN A 37 -5.40 17.16 2.19
C ASN A 37 -5.66 16.46 0.85
N GLY A 38 -6.74 15.69 0.78
CA GLY A 38 -7.13 14.94 -0.42
C GLY A 38 -6.69 13.47 -0.42
N SER A 39 -7.12 12.75 -1.46
CA SER A 39 -6.83 11.32 -1.59
C SER A 39 -5.59 11.06 -2.44
N ALA A 40 -4.95 9.89 -2.22
CA ALA A 40 -3.85 9.42 -3.07
C ALA A 40 -4.30 9.30 -4.54
N ALA A 41 -5.55 8.88 -4.77
CA ALA A 41 -6.11 8.77 -6.11
C ALA A 41 -6.22 10.11 -6.83
N ASP A 42 -6.61 11.18 -6.13
CA ASP A 42 -6.71 12.52 -6.72
C ASP A 42 -5.33 13.06 -7.08
N ALA A 43 -4.36 12.92 -6.17
CA ALA A 43 -2.97 13.33 -6.42
C ALA A 43 -2.37 12.58 -7.62
N PHE A 44 -2.57 11.27 -7.68
CA PHE A 44 -2.06 10.42 -8.76
C PHE A 44 -2.70 10.77 -10.11
N LYS A 45 -4.03 10.92 -10.16
CA LYS A 45 -4.75 11.27 -11.40
C LYS A 45 -4.45 12.69 -11.87
N LYS A 46 -4.12 13.62 -10.96
CA LYS A 46 -3.66 14.96 -11.30
C LYS A 46 -2.32 14.93 -12.04
N GLU A 47 -1.41 14.07 -11.63
CA GLU A 47 -0.09 13.91 -12.26
C GLU A 47 -0.16 13.12 -13.57
N TYR A 48 -0.84 11.97 -13.56
CA TYR A 48 -0.79 10.99 -14.65
C TYR A 48 -2.02 10.93 -15.55
N ARG A 49 -3.02 11.81 -15.34
CA ARG A 49 -4.34 11.86 -16.00
C ARG A 49 -5.39 10.92 -15.40
N LYS A 50 -6.67 11.18 -15.69
CA LYS A 50 -7.84 10.52 -15.09
C LYS A 50 -7.94 9.02 -15.42
N ASP A 51 -7.47 8.63 -16.60
CA ASP A 51 -7.45 7.29 -17.17
C ASP A 51 -6.23 6.45 -16.73
N SER A 52 -5.33 7.03 -15.92
CA SER A 52 -4.16 6.33 -15.38
C SER A 52 -4.47 5.22 -14.36
N VAL A 53 -5.71 5.15 -13.87
CA VAL A 53 -6.17 4.15 -12.91
C VAL A 53 -7.24 3.27 -13.58
N PRO A 54 -6.92 1.99 -13.88
CA PRO A 54 -7.88 1.07 -14.49
C PRO A 54 -9.13 0.86 -13.63
N ALA A 55 -10.23 0.46 -14.27
CA ALA A 55 -11.43 0.04 -13.54
C ALA A 55 -11.11 -1.17 -12.64
N GLY A 56 -11.60 -1.14 -11.40
CA GLY A 56 -11.32 -2.18 -10.40
C GLY A 56 -9.99 -2.01 -9.64
N TYR A 57 -9.25 -0.93 -9.89
CA TYR A 57 -7.99 -0.63 -9.20
C TYR A 57 -8.16 0.57 -8.26
N ASP A 58 -7.45 0.52 -7.14
CA ASP A 58 -7.23 1.65 -6.24
C ASP A 58 -5.81 2.19 -6.44
N VAL A 59 -5.54 3.42 -6.00
CA VAL A 59 -4.17 3.94 -5.89
C VAL A 59 -3.66 3.62 -4.48
N ASP A 60 -2.57 2.85 -4.43
CA ASP A 60 -1.91 2.43 -3.21
C ASP A 60 -0.50 3.02 -3.14
N HIS A 61 -0.01 3.26 -1.93
CA HIS A 61 1.39 3.65 -1.75
C HIS A 61 2.28 2.41 -1.91
N VAL A 62 3.42 2.48 -2.60
CA VAL A 62 4.32 1.32 -2.78
C VAL A 62 4.81 0.83 -1.42
N ILE A 63 5.33 1.74 -0.60
CA ILE A 63 5.53 1.54 0.84
C ILE A 63 4.40 2.27 1.57
N ASP A 64 3.78 1.63 2.57
CA ASP A 64 2.61 2.18 3.27
C ASP A 64 2.98 3.44 4.09
N LEU A 65 2.08 4.43 4.18
CA LEU A 65 2.30 5.63 5.01
C LEU A 65 2.38 5.28 6.51
N GLN A 66 1.68 4.24 6.94
CA GLN A 66 1.74 3.75 8.32
C GLN A 66 3.09 3.09 8.66
N LEU A 67 3.98 2.96 7.65
CA LEU A 67 5.30 2.36 7.72
C LEU A 67 6.44 3.34 7.40
N GLY A 68 6.18 4.65 7.50
CA GLY A 68 7.22 5.70 7.43
C GLY A 68 7.56 6.18 6.02
N SER A 69 6.72 5.86 5.04
CA SER A 69 6.94 6.30 3.66
C SER A 69 6.48 7.75 3.41
N ALA A 70 6.90 8.30 2.27
CA ALA A 70 6.47 9.62 1.80
C ALA A 70 5.09 9.57 1.12
N ASP A 71 4.25 10.57 1.40
CA ASP A 71 2.98 10.81 0.70
C ASP A 71 3.20 11.58 -0.60
N HIS A 72 3.87 10.94 -1.56
CA HIS A 72 4.21 11.51 -2.86
C HIS A 72 3.83 10.56 -4.00
N VAL A 73 3.47 11.12 -5.17
CA VAL A 73 3.02 10.34 -6.34
C VAL A 73 4.07 9.34 -6.85
N SER A 74 5.36 9.57 -6.58
CA SER A 74 6.44 8.62 -6.90
C SER A 74 6.42 7.36 -6.02
N ASN A 75 5.78 7.43 -4.86
CA ASN A 75 5.53 6.29 -3.97
C ASN A 75 4.09 5.77 -4.17
N MET A 76 3.43 6.03 -5.29
CA MET A 76 2.06 5.55 -5.56
C MET A 76 2.02 4.69 -6.81
N ARG A 77 1.10 3.72 -6.84
CA ARG A 77 0.78 2.94 -8.03
C ARG A 77 -0.67 2.45 -8.01
N PRO A 78 -1.27 2.20 -9.18
CA PRO A 78 -2.48 1.40 -9.25
C PRO A 78 -2.22 -0.01 -8.71
N LEU A 79 -3.13 -0.49 -7.88
CA LEU A 79 -3.16 -1.84 -7.34
C LEU A 79 -4.59 -2.36 -7.44
N ASP A 80 -4.78 -3.62 -7.81
CA ASP A 80 -6.10 -4.24 -7.83
C ASP A 80 -6.78 -4.01 -6.47
N ALA A 81 -8.04 -3.59 -6.48
CA ALA A 81 -8.70 -3.13 -5.27
C ALA A 81 -8.92 -4.26 -4.25
N SER A 82 -9.08 -5.52 -4.69
CA SER A 82 -9.15 -6.70 -3.81
C SER A 82 -7.81 -6.94 -3.12
N VAL A 83 -6.71 -6.83 -3.89
CA VAL A 83 -5.35 -6.94 -3.38
C VAL A 83 -5.06 -5.81 -2.39
N ASN A 84 -5.34 -4.56 -2.76
CA ASN A 84 -5.11 -3.37 -1.95
C ASN A 84 -5.80 -3.48 -0.58
N ARG A 85 -7.11 -3.79 -0.57
CA ARG A 85 -7.87 -3.90 0.68
C ARG A 85 -7.37 -5.03 1.57
N SER A 86 -7.00 -6.18 1.00
CA SER A 86 -6.47 -7.31 1.79
C SER A 86 -5.09 -6.99 2.36
N MET A 87 -4.19 -6.45 1.54
CA MET A 87 -2.82 -6.10 1.95
C MET A 87 -2.82 -5.03 3.02
N GLY A 88 -3.63 -3.97 2.86
CA GLY A 88 -3.78 -2.93 3.87
C GLY A 88 -4.23 -3.48 5.22
N ALA A 89 -5.17 -4.44 5.25
CA ALA A 89 -5.56 -5.12 6.47
C ALA A 89 -4.41 -5.97 7.07
N GLN A 90 -3.71 -6.74 6.25
CA GLN A 90 -2.58 -7.56 6.69
C GLN A 90 -1.40 -6.75 7.23
N ILE A 91 -1.22 -5.51 6.78
CA ILE A 91 -0.22 -4.57 7.29
C ILE A 91 -0.72 -3.90 8.58
N ARG A 92 -1.96 -3.38 8.56
CA ARG A 92 -2.52 -2.61 9.68
C ARG A 92 -2.68 -3.44 10.96
N TYR A 93 -3.18 -4.67 10.86
CA TYR A 93 -3.52 -5.45 12.06
C TYR A 93 -2.31 -5.80 12.94
N PRO A 94 -1.15 -6.19 12.39
CA PRO A 94 0.06 -6.42 13.20
C PRO A 94 0.64 -5.15 13.83
N ILE A 95 0.49 -3.99 13.17
CA ILE A 95 1.19 -2.76 13.59
C ILE A 95 0.32 -1.77 14.36
N LYS A 96 -1.01 -1.95 14.39
CA LYS A 96 -1.94 -0.96 14.97
C LYS A 96 -1.72 -0.69 16.46
N ASP A 97 -1.21 -1.68 17.20
CA ASP A 97 -1.00 -1.59 18.65
C ASP A 97 0.48 -1.44 19.00
N LEU A 98 1.37 -1.33 18.00
CA LEU A 98 2.79 -1.09 18.22
C LEU A 98 3.05 0.38 18.56
N PRO A 99 4.02 0.67 19.45
CA PRO A 99 4.48 2.04 19.69
C PRO A 99 4.97 2.72 18.40
N GLU A 100 4.75 4.04 18.32
CA GLU A 100 5.34 4.87 17.27
C GLU A 100 6.87 4.67 17.24
N GLY A 101 7.47 4.58 16.04
CA GLY A 101 8.91 4.36 15.90
C GLY A 101 9.35 2.89 15.99
N THR A 102 8.44 1.95 16.24
CA THR A 102 8.77 0.51 16.23
C THR A 102 9.21 0.08 14.83
N LYS A 103 10.40 -0.50 14.71
CA LYS A 103 10.87 -1.11 13.46
C LYS A 103 10.04 -2.35 13.15
N SER A 104 9.39 -2.36 11.99
CA SER A 104 8.68 -3.54 11.51
C SER A 104 9.69 -4.45 10.81
N ALA A 105 10.03 -5.57 11.46
CA ALA A 105 10.73 -6.67 10.80
C ALA A 105 9.77 -7.30 9.79
N THR A 106 9.79 -6.81 8.55
CA THR A 106 8.96 -7.32 7.46
C THR A 106 9.80 -8.15 6.50
#